data_AF-A0A6L9IQK7-F1
#
_entry.id   AF-A0A6L9IQK7-F1
#
_cell.length_a   1.000
_cell.length_b   1.000
_cell.length_c   1.000
_cell.angle_alpha   90.00
_cell.angle_beta   90.00
_cell.angle_gamma   90.00
#
_symmetry.space_group_name_H-M   'P 1'
#
loop_
_entity.id
_entity.type
_entity.pdbx_description
1 polymer ?
#
loop_
_entity_poly.entity_id
_entity_poly.type
_entity_poly.pdbx_seq_one_letter_code
_entity_poly.pdbx_strand_id
1 'polypeptide(L)'
;MHTLLAWIVTLGLLPLAYPWSAWLLDRTPHADRVLKLTLTLALSVGALTLLMFWIGLIGISFDAALIVALYGVLMLPGVLLWRRRAARQHPATRTAQSTRLQGVALLILTVISAALLFNATYWPFYRDDAVAIYHEQARLLTDLRTLVPLTGADSLYRTYPTLVPLGYTFTYLLSGWPNEYLAGLLPALLSLGCLPAAYLLGRALPDARVGWLSAVLLALTPTFGRWASSGYVDLPMAFFYTLSALFALRLWRSRNSVDALLAGALLGLAAWTKNAALLGVPLLGVWLLAALIDRRIGWRELVLAGAACAGIAAPWYLRNLIGAGFVIPPTAWTDQAQPTLANLLVFVTRPENFGLPGIIITLAVPLTGIALIRERTPGMILALLWALPFFAAWWLFVSYDPRFLLLFLPILCVLGAVWLIRWWDWIAAHRSERDQARLITAAALLALILTAQVVWFSVEYKDDLLRDPLMSDADKRALVRGE
;
A
#
# COMPACT_ATOMS: atom_id res chain seq x y z
N MET A 1 2.82 31.52 6.82
CA MET A 1 1.84 31.49 5.70
C MET A 1 2.18 30.42 4.66
N HIS A 2 3.45 30.25 4.25
CA HIS A 2 3.88 29.19 3.30
C HIS A 2 3.52 27.76 3.74
N THR A 3 3.73 27.40 5.01
CA THR A 3 3.43 26.04 5.52
C THR A 3 1.95 25.67 5.39
N LEU A 4 1.02 26.52 5.84
CA LEU A 4 -0.42 26.23 5.77
C LEU A 4 -0.89 26.10 4.31
N LEU A 5 -0.39 26.96 3.42
CA LEU A 5 -0.68 26.85 2.00
C LEU A 5 -0.18 25.53 1.41
N ALA A 6 1.02 25.07 1.79
CA ALA A 6 1.56 23.78 1.35
C ALA A 6 0.65 22.60 1.77
N TRP A 7 0.11 22.62 2.99
CA TRP A 7 -0.88 21.64 3.45
C TRP A 7 -2.16 21.68 2.60
N ILE A 8 -2.73 22.86 2.39
CA ILE A 8 -3.96 23.04 1.60
C ILE A 8 -3.77 22.56 0.16
N VAL A 9 -2.67 22.94 -0.47
CA VAL A 9 -2.36 22.53 -1.86
C VAL A 9 -2.17 21.03 -1.93
N THR A 10 -1.33 20.44 -1.06
CA THR A 10 -1.06 19.00 -1.07
C THR A 10 -2.34 18.19 -0.89
N LEU A 11 -3.14 18.52 0.13
CA LEU A 11 -4.41 17.84 0.39
C LEU A 11 -5.45 18.09 -0.71
N GLY A 12 -5.45 19.29 -1.32
CA GLY A 12 -6.34 19.66 -2.41
C GLY A 12 -6.04 18.92 -3.72
N LEU A 13 -4.79 18.53 -3.97
CA LEU A 13 -4.39 17.79 -5.17
C LEU A 13 -4.83 16.32 -5.16
N LEU A 14 -4.89 15.69 -3.98
CA LEU A 14 -5.25 14.27 -3.86
C LEU A 14 -6.62 13.94 -4.48
N PRO A 15 -7.73 14.65 -4.17
CA PRO A 15 -9.04 14.36 -4.75
C PRO A 15 -9.16 14.72 -6.24
N LEU A 16 -8.24 15.49 -6.82
CA LEU A 16 -8.31 15.84 -8.26
C LEU A 16 -8.18 14.63 -9.18
N ALA A 17 -7.60 13.52 -8.72
CA ALA A 17 -7.55 12.27 -9.48
C ALA A 17 -8.88 11.47 -9.45
N TYR A 18 -9.86 11.88 -8.63
CA TYR A 18 -11.13 11.15 -8.50
C TYR A 18 -11.89 10.99 -9.82
N PRO A 19 -12.00 11.99 -10.70
CA PRO A 19 -12.68 11.85 -11.98
C PRO A 19 -12.08 10.77 -12.88
N TRP A 20 -10.75 10.61 -12.87
CA TRP A 20 -10.09 9.50 -13.58
C TRP A 20 -10.49 8.15 -13.00
N SER A 21 -10.40 8.00 -11.68
CA SER A 21 -10.81 6.79 -10.98
C SER A 21 -12.28 6.43 -11.28
N ALA A 22 -13.18 7.40 -11.14
CA ALA A 22 -14.60 7.24 -11.42
C ALA A 22 -14.84 6.82 -12.87
N TRP A 23 -14.25 7.52 -13.85
CA TRP A 23 -14.43 7.21 -15.27
C TRP A 23 -13.87 5.85 -15.68
N LEU A 24 -12.70 5.47 -15.17
CA LEU A 24 -12.10 4.16 -15.42
C LEU A 24 -13.01 3.06 -14.87
N LEU A 25 -13.47 3.22 -13.63
CA LEU A 25 -14.23 2.19 -12.93
C LEU A 25 -15.71 2.14 -13.32
N ASP A 26 -16.30 3.21 -13.86
CA ASP A 26 -17.67 3.20 -14.42
C ASP A 26 -17.82 2.24 -15.61
N ARG A 27 -16.69 1.76 -16.16
CA ARG A 27 -16.63 0.74 -17.21
C ARG A 27 -16.57 -0.68 -16.66
N THR A 28 -16.52 -0.84 -15.34
CA THR A 28 -16.26 -2.11 -14.68
C THR A 28 -17.43 -2.52 -13.79
N PRO A 29 -17.81 -3.81 -13.75
CA PRO A 29 -18.81 -4.29 -12.81
C PRO A 29 -18.39 -4.05 -11.35
N HIS A 30 -19.35 -3.80 -10.46
CA HIS A 30 -19.14 -3.70 -9.00
C HIS A 30 -18.13 -2.62 -8.56
N ALA A 31 -18.03 -1.51 -9.31
CA ALA A 31 -17.25 -0.35 -8.92
C ALA A 31 -18.00 0.51 -7.89
N ASP A 32 -17.69 0.28 -6.61
CA ASP A 32 -18.28 1.07 -5.52
C ASP A 32 -17.42 2.29 -5.14
N ARG A 33 -17.95 3.10 -4.22
CA ARG A 33 -17.29 4.32 -3.74
C ARG A 33 -15.95 4.04 -3.08
N VAL A 34 -15.83 2.92 -2.34
CA VAL A 34 -14.58 2.53 -1.69
C VAL A 34 -13.50 2.28 -2.74
N LEU A 35 -13.78 1.45 -3.76
CA LEU A 35 -12.81 1.20 -4.84
C LEU A 35 -12.40 2.48 -5.56
N LYS A 36 -13.36 3.38 -5.84
CA LYS A 36 -13.09 4.68 -6.48
C LYS A 36 -12.17 5.57 -5.65
N LEU A 37 -12.43 5.71 -4.35
CA LEU A 37 -11.60 6.52 -3.45
C LEU A 37 -10.21 5.90 -3.26
N THR A 38 -10.13 4.58 -3.10
CA THR A 38 -8.85 3.87 -2.97
C THR A 38 -8.00 4.02 -4.23
N LEU A 39 -8.58 3.85 -5.42
CA LEU A 39 -7.86 4.09 -6.67
C LEU A 39 -7.51 5.57 -6.87
N THR A 40 -8.31 6.51 -6.37
CA THR A 40 -7.99 7.95 -6.40
C THR A 40 -6.68 8.24 -5.69
N LEU A 41 -6.47 7.67 -4.50
CA LEU A 41 -5.23 7.83 -3.76
C LEU A 41 -4.02 7.25 -4.51
N ALA A 42 -4.19 6.09 -5.14
CA ALA A 42 -3.13 5.47 -5.94
C ALA A 42 -2.75 6.35 -7.16
N LEU A 43 -3.76 6.81 -7.90
CA LEU A 43 -3.55 7.63 -9.09
C LEU A 43 -3.00 9.02 -8.76
N SER A 44 -3.38 9.62 -7.63
CA SER A 44 -2.93 10.96 -7.27
C SER A 44 -1.44 11.01 -6.99
N VAL A 45 -0.96 10.19 -6.04
CA VAL A 45 0.46 10.17 -5.67
C VAL A 45 1.32 9.58 -6.80
N GLY A 46 0.80 8.54 -7.48
CA GLY A 46 1.48 7.96 -8.64
C GLY A 46 1.66 8.95 -9.78
N ALA A 47 0.59 9.66 -10.20
CA ALA A 47 0.67 10.62 -11.29
C ALA A 47 1.53 11.84 -10.92
N LEU A 48 1.43 12.35 -9.69
CA LEU A 48 2.25 13.47 -9.22
C LEU A 48 3.74 13.16 -9.34
N THR A 49 4.17 12.01 -8.82
CA THR A 49 5.58 11.63 -8.78
C THR A 49 6.11 11.23 -10.15
N LEU A 50 5.30 10.57 -10.98
CA LEU A 50 5.66 10.30 -12.37
C LEU A 50 5.77 11.58 -13.20
N LEU A 51 4.86 12.54 -13.01
CA LEU A 51 4.96 13.85 -13.66
C LEU A 51 6.28 14.55 -13.32
N MET A 52 6.63 14.61 -12.03
CA MET A 52 7.90 15.19 -11.60
C MET A 52 9.10 14.44 -12.18
N PHE A 53 9.06 13.11 -12.20
CA PHE A 53 10.10 12.31 -12.84
C PHE A 53 10.28 12.70 -14.31
N TRP A 54 9.21 12.80 -15.08
CA TRP A 54 9.29 13.19 -16.49
C TRP A 54 9.78 14.63 -16.70
N ILE A 55 9.32 15.58 -15.88
CA ILE A 55 9.81 16.97 -15.87
C ILE A 55 11.34 17.00 -15.70
N GLY A 56 11.85 16.27 -14.71
CA GLY A 56 13.29 16.24 -14.44
C GLY A 56 14.08 15.46 -15.48
N LEU A 57 13.49 14.41 -16.07
CA LEU A 57 14.13 13.62 -17.12
C LEU A 57 14.35 14.43 -18.40
N ILE A 58 13.41 15.32 -18.76
CA ILE A 58 13.53 16.21 -19.92
C ILE A 58 14.31 17.50 -19.61
N GLY A 59 14.87 17.63 -18.41
CA GLY A 59 15.73 18.75 -18.01
C GLY A 59 15.00 20.02 -17.60
N ILE A 60 13.68 19.97 -17.35
CA ILE A 60 12.94 21.11 -16.80
C ILE A 60 13.15 21.15 -15.29
N SER A 61 13.48 22.32 -14.75
CA SER A 61 13.66 22.51 -13.32
C SER A 61 12.35 22.32 -12.55
N PHE A 62 12.43 21.69 -11.38
CA PHE A 62 11.32 21.54 -10.46
C PHE A 62 10.90 22.90 -9.91
N ASP A 63 9.69 23.29 -10.26
CA ASP A 63 8.99 24.45 -9.71
C ASP A 63 7.61 24.01 -9.22
N ALA A 64 7.25 24.39 -8.00
CA ALA A 64 6.03 23.92 -7.37
C ALA A 64 4.76 24.38 -8.13
N ALA A 65 4.75 25.62 -8.64
CA ALA A 65 3.61 26.15 -9.37
C ALA A 65 3.45 25.45 -10.72
N LEU A 66 4.56 25.19 -11.43
CA LEU A 66 4.56 24.41 -12.66
C LEU A 66 4.05 22.98 -12.43
N ILE A 67 4.54 22.30 -11.40
CA ILE A 67 4.12 20.93 -11.06
C ILE A 67 2.61 20.90 -10.75
N VAL A 68 2.11 21.83 -9.93
CA VAL A 68 0.68 21.95 -9.60
C VAL A 68 -0.15 22.20 -10.87
N ALA A 69 0.28 23.11 -11.74
CA ALA A 69 -0.42 23.45 -12.97
C ALA A 69 -0.48 22.26 -13.93
N LEU A 70 0.65 21.60 -14.20
CA LEU A 70 0.72 20.44 -15.09
C LEU A 70 -0.06 19.25 -14.53
N TYR A 71 -0.01 19.02 -13.22
CA TYR A 71 -0.84 17.99 -12.57
C TYR A 71 -2.33 18.31 -12.73
N GLY A 72 -2.73 19.56 -12.53
CA GLY A 72 -4.10 20.01 -12.78
C GLY A 72 -4.56 19.74 -14.22
N VAL A 73 -3.71 20.09 -15.20
CA VAL A 73 -3.95 19.82 -16.63
C VAL A 73 -4.10 18.31 -16.90
N LEU A 74 -3.26 17.47 -16.29
CA LEU A 74 -3.31 16.01 -16.41
C LEU A 74 -4.65 15.43 -15.89
N MET A 75 -5.30 16.09 -14.94
CA MET A 75 -6.60 15.67 -14.39
C MET A 75 -7.81 16.13 -15.23
N LEU A 76 -7.65 17.16 -16.08
CA LEU A 76 -8.75 17.73 -16.88
C LEU A 76 -9.47 16.71 -17.78
N PRO A 77 -8.77 15.82 -18.53
CA PRO A 77 -9.46 14.84 -19.36
C PRO A 77 -10.33 13.90 -18.52
N GLY A 78 -9.86 13.50 -17.33
CA GLY A 78 -10.65 12.72 -16.38
C GLY A 78 -11.95 13.43 -15.99
N VAL A 79 -11.90 14.73 -15.70
CA VAL A 79 -13.09 15.56 -15.40
C VAL A 79 -14.05 15.59 -16.58
N LEU A 80 -13.55 15.87 -17.78
CA LEU A 80 -14.36 15.97 -18.99
C LEU A 80 -15.05 14.65 -19.33
N LEU A 81 -14.30 13.55 -19.26
CA LEU A 81 -14.79 12.21 -19.58
C LEU A 81 -15.77 11.70 -18.53
N TRP A 82 -15.53 11.98 -17.25
CA TRP A 82 -16.45 11.66 -16.16
C TRP A 82 -17.76 12.43 -16.28
N ARG A 83 -17.72 13.77 -16.48
CA ARG A 83 -18.94 14.60 -16.62
C ARG A 83 -19.84 14.17 -17.77
N ARG A 84 -19.26 13.85 -18.93
CA ARG A 84 -20.01 13.36 -20.11
C ARG A 84 -20.80 12.07 -19.82
N ARG A 85 -20.35 11.28 -18.85
CA ARG A 85 -20.96 10.00 -18.49
C ARG A 85 -21.83 10.08 -17.24
N ALA A 86 -21.47 10.90 -16.26
CA ALA A 86 -22.26 11.17 -15.06
C ALA A 86 -23.64 11.75 -15.42
N ALA A 87 -23.73 12.51 -16.52
CA ALA A 87 -25.00 12.98 -17.09
C ALA A 87 -25.94 11.86 -17.59
N ARG A 88 -25.48 10.59 -17.61
CA ARG A 88 -26.24 9.43 -18.12
C ARG A 88 -26.57 8.39 -17.05
N GLN A 89 -26.32 8.66 -15.75
CA GLN A 89 -26.55 7.70 -14.66
C GLN A 89 -27.49 8.27 -13.57
N HIS A 90 -28.51 7.50 -13.21
CA HIS A 90 -29.45 7.72 -12.07
C HIS A 90 -29.17 6.72 -10.91
N PRO A 91 -29.92 6.84 -9.80
CA PRO A 91 -29.47 7.30 -8.49
C PRO A 91 -28.64 6.28 -7.70
N ALA A 92 -28.05 6.76 -6.61
CA ALA A 92 -27.24 5.99 -5.68
C ALA A 92 -27.89 4.66 -5.25
N THR A 93 -27.13 3.58 -5.35
CA THR A 93 -27.47 2.30 -4.70
C THR A 93 -27.64 2.55 -3.19
N ARG A 94 -28.82 2.19 -2.66
CA ARG A 94 -29.12 2.17 -1.23
C ARG A 94 -27.97 1.49 -0.48
N THR A 95 -27.34 2.23 0.44
CA THR A 95 -26.42 1.66 1.41
C THR A 95 -27.19 0.65 2.26
N ALA A 96 -26.76 -0.62 2.22
CA ALA A 96 -27.24 -1.62 3.15
C ALA A 96 -27.06 -1.11 4.59
N GLN A 97 -28.00 -1.43 5.48
CA GLN A 97 -27.88 -1.09 6.89
C GLN A 97 -26.59 -1.73 7.46
N SER A 98 -25.75 -0.91 8.09
CA SER A 98 -24.52 -1.38 8.73
C SER A 98 -24.88 -2.33 9.86
N THR A 99 -24.29 -3.52 9.87
CA THR A 99 -24.42 -4.41 11.03
C THR A 99 -23.61 -3.85 12.21
N ARG A 100 -23.95 -4.24 13.45
CA ARG A 100 -23.17 -3.82 14.65
C ARG A 100 -21.69 -4.18 14.53
N LEU A 101 -21.37 -5.34 13.94
CA LEU A 101 -20.00 -5.79 13.71
C LEU A 101 -19.23 -4.91 12.72
N GLN A 102 -19.90 -4.42 11.67
CA GLN A 102 -19.30 -3.44 10.76
C GLN A 102 -19.02 -2.11 11.47
N GLY A 103 -19.89 -1.70 12.39
CA GLY A 103 -19.66 -0.54 13.25
C GLY A 103 -18.41 -0.68 14.12
N VAL A 104 -18.22 -1.85 14.77
CA VAL A 104 -17.01 -2.14 15.55
C VAL A 104 -15.76 -2.16 14.66
N ALA A 105 -15.82 -2.82 13.49
CA ALA A 105 -14.71 -2.83 12.54
C ALA A 105 -14.34 -1.40 12.10
N LEU A 106 -15.33 -0.56 11.76
CA LEU A 106 -15.12 0.84 11.40
C LEU A 106 -14.48 1.64 12.53
N LEU A 107 -14.92 1.43 13.78
CA LEU A 107 -14.31 2.08 14.94
C LEU A 107 -12.83 1.71 15.07
N ILE A 108 -12.49 0.41 15.01
CA ILE A 108 -11.11 -0.09 15.09
C ILE A 108 -10.25 0.56 14.00
N LEU A 109 -10.71 0.50 12.76
CA LEU A 109 -9.98 1.06 11.61
C LEU A 109 -9.80 2.57 11.76
N THR A 110 -10.83 3.29 12.22
CA THR A 110 -10.78 4.75 12.41
C THR A 110 -9.79 5.15 13.50
N VAL A 111 -9.85 4.50 14.66
CA VAL A 111 -8.98 4.80 15.80
C VAL A 111 -7.50 4.55 15.46
N ILE A 112 -7.20 3.40 14.83
CA ILE A 112 -5.82 3.10 14.41
C ILE A 112 -5.36 4.06 13.32
N SER A 113 -6.21 4.38 12.35
CA SER A 113 -5.87 5.35 11.30
C SER A 113 -5.60 6.75 11.88
N ALA A 114 -6.37 7.17 12.87
CA ALA A 114 -6.16 8.45 13.55
C ALA A 114 -4.82 8.47 14.31
N ALA A 115 -4.47 7.41 15.02
CA ALA A 115 -3.18 7.29 15.71
C ALA A 115 -2.00 7.34 14.72
N LEU A 116 -2.12 6.66 13.57
CA LEU A 116 -1.11 6.67 12.52
C LEU A 116 -0.93 8.04 11.87
N LEU A 117 -2.04 8.71 11.53
CA LEU A 117 -1.98 10.08 10.98
C LEU A 117 -1.43 11.07 11.99
N PHE A 118 -1.81 10.92 13.26
CA PHE A 118 -1.23 11.72 14.34
C PHE A 118 0.28 11.53 14.39
N ASN A 119 0.78 10.29 14.46
CA ASN A 119 2.22 10.03 14.50
C ASN A 119 2.95 10.62 13.28
N ALA A 120 2.42 10.42 12.08
CA ALA A 120 3.03 10.90 10.83
C ALA A 120 3.09 12.43 10.72
N THR A 121 2.16 13.15 11.36
CA THR A 121 2.07 14.61 11.27
C THR A 121 2.57 15.33 12.52
N TYR A 122 2.77 14.60 13.62
CA TYR A 122 3.27 15.16 14.88
C TYR A 122 4.79 15.06 15.00
N TRP A 123 5.41 13.96 14.53
CA TRP A 123 6.85 13.72 14.65
C TRP A 123 7.59 13.97 13.32
N PRO A 124 8.80 14.56 13.36
CA PRO A 124 9.71 14.55 12.21
C PRO A 124 10.19 13.13 11.91
N PHE A 125 10.91 12.92 10.82
CA PHE A 125 11.39 11.58 10.47
C PHE A 125 12.36 11.04 11.52
N TYR A 126 12.09 9.83 11.97
CA TYR A 126 12.77 9.21 13.12
C TYR A 126 13.31 7.80 12.85
N ARG A 127 13.09 7.27 11.64
CA ARG A 127 13.56 5.94 11.26
C ARG A 127 14.72 6.04 10.26
N ASP A 128 15.70 5.17 10.42
CA ASP A 128 16.98 5.20 9.71
C ASP A 128 16.85 5.39 8.20
N ASP A 129 16.11 4.54 7.48
CA ASP A 129 15.97 4.66 6.01
C ASP A 129 15.17 5.90 5.61
N ALA A 130 14.22 6.33 6.44
CA ALA A 130 13.43 7.54 6.18
C ALA A 130 14.32 8.77 6.20
N VAL A 131 15.21 8.85 7.18
CA VAL A 131 16.17 9.94 7.33
C VAL A 131 17.31 9.80 6.31
N ALA A 132 18.03 8.68 6.32
CA ALA A 132 19.28 8.52 5.59
C ALA A 132 19.12 8.29 4.08
N ILE A 133 17.97 7.77 3.63
CA ILE A 133 17.75 7.45 2.22
C ILE A 133 16.70 8.38 1.62
N TYR A 134 15.45 8.29 2.08
CA TYR A 134 14.33 8.94 1.38
C TYR A 134 14.32 10.46 1.59
N HIS A 135 14.55 10.93 2.82
CA HIS A 135 14.67 12.35 3.15
C HIS A 135 15.90 12.98 2.50
N GLU A 136 17.08 12.38 2.64
CA GLU A 136 18.30 12.90 2.00
C GLU A 136 18.16 12.98 0.49
N GLN A 137 17.59 11.96 -0.16
CA GLN A 137 17.35 12.01 -1.60
C GLN A 137 16.37 13.14 -1.96
N ALA A 138 15.31 13.34 -1.18
CA ALA A 138 14.36 14.43 -1.40
C ALA A 138 15.00 15.81 -1.21
N ARG A 139 15.89 15.97 -0.22
CA ARG A 139 16.66 17.20 0.00
C ARG A 139 17.53 17.50 -1.22
N LEU A 140 18.28 16.52 -1.72
CA LEU A 140 19.09 16.68 -2.94
C LEU A 140 18.25 17.03 -4.17
N LEU A 141 17.11 16.38 -4.38
CA LEU A 141 16.18 16.69 -5.48
C LEU A 141 15.61 18.11 -5.38
N THR A 142 15.35 18.58 -4.16
CA THR A 142 14.83 19.93 -3.88
C THR A 142 15.90 20.99 -4.13
N ASP A 143 17.12 20.78 -3.63
CA ASP A 143 18.25 21.69 -3.77
C ASP A 143 18.69 21.83 -5.23
N LEU A 144 18.79 20.70 -5.95
CA LEU A 144 19.15 20.67 -7.37
C LEU A 144 18.01 21.10 -8.29
N ARG A 145 16.76 21.07 -7.80
CA ARG A 145 15.53 21.26 -8.58
C ARG A 145 15.49 20.39 -9.85
N THR A 146 16.03 19.19 -9.79
CA THR A 146 16.01 18.21 -10.89
C THR A 146 16.32 16.81 -10.34
N LEU A 147 16.28 15.80 -11.19
CA LEU A 147 16.70 14.44 -10.81
C LEU A 147 18.19 14.41 -10.46
N VAL A 148 18.53 13.78 -9.32
CA VAL A 148 19.93 13.62 -8.89
C VAL A 148 20.72 12.84 -9.95
N PRO A 149 21.80 13.38 -10.52
CA PRO A 149 22.61 12.67 -11.49
C PRO A 149 23.11 11.32 -10.95
N LEU A 150 23.08 10.32 -11.82
CA LEU A 150 23.65 9.00 -11.54
C LEU A 150 24.99 8.92 -12.25
N THR A 151 26.05 8.68 -11.49
CA THR A 151 27.43 8.62 -11.98
C THR A 151 28.08 7.34 -11.44
N GLY A 152 27.96 6.25 -12.19
CA GLY A 152 28.60 4.98 -11.85
C GLY A 152 28.17 4.37 -10.52
N ALA A 153 29.05 3.54 -9.95
CA ALA A 153 28.76 2.70 -8.80
C ALA A 153 28.45 3.48 -7.49
N ASP A 154 28.91 4.71 -7.36
CA ASP A 154 28.65 5.57 -6.19
C ASP A 154 27.17 6.02 -6.07
N SER A 155 26.34 5.62 -7.04
CA SER A 155 24.92 5.95 -7.08
C SER A 155 24.01 4.97 -6.32
N LEU A 156 24.57 4.04 -5.52
CA LEU A 156 23.85 2.96 -4.82
C LEU A 156 22.46 3.38 -4.29
N TYR A 157 22.39 4.23 -3.27
CA TYR A 157 21.10 4.65 -2.71
C TYR A 157 20.32 5.65 -3.58
N ARG A 158 20.99 6.31 -4.54
CA ARG A 158 20.34 7.23 -5.50
C ARG A 158 19.53 6.51 -6.58
N THR A 159 19.76 5.21 -6.76
CA THR A 159 19.04 4.34 -7.69
C THR A 159 17.80 3.68 -7.08
N TYR A 160 17.51 3.91 -5.79
CA TYR A 160 16.26 3.49 -5.18
C TYR A 160 15.06 4.15 -5.89
N PRO A 161 13.95 3.43 -6.11
CA PRO A 161 12.77 3.99 -6.74
C PRO A 161 12.25 5.24 -6.03
N THR A 162 11.80 6.23 -6.80
CA THR A 162 11.68 7.61 -6.31
C THR A 162 10.26 8.09 -6.05
N LEU A 163 9.25 7.21 -6.00
CA LEU A 163 7.89 7.63 -5.64
C LEU A 163 7.85 8.41 -4.31
N VAL A 164 8.39 7.84 -3.23
CA VAL A 164 8.38 8.52 -1.92
C VAL A 164 9.33 9.72 -1.89
N PRO A 165 10.60 9.62 -2.33
CA PRO A 165 11.50 10.78 -2.44
C PRO A 165 10.93 11.97 -3.25
N LEU A 166 10.27 11.73 -4.39
CA LEU A 166 9.64 12.81 -5.17
C LEU A 166 8.39 13.36 -4.48
N GLY A 167 7.64 12.53 -3.76
CA GLY A 167 6.56 12.99 -2.89
C GLY A 167 7.07 13.96 -1.81
N TYR A 168 8.17 13.62 -1.14
CA TYR A 168 8.81 14.50 -0.17
C TYR A 168 9.32 15.79 -0.82
N THR A 169 10.02 15.66 -1.95
CA THR A 169 10.52 16.79 -2.76
C THR A 169 9.39 17.78 -3.07
N PHE A 170 8.23 17.28 -3.50
CA PHE A 170 7.07 18.12 -3.78
C PHE A 170 6.64 18.95 -2.55
N THR A 171 6.54 18.31 -1.40
CA THR A 171 6.14 18.99 -0.15
C THR A 171 7.19 19.99 0.34
N TYR A 172 8.47 19.74 0.07
CA TYR A 172 9.58 20.64 0.42
C TYR A 172 9.58 21.87 -0.47
N LEU A 173 9.39 21.69 -1.79
CA LEU A 173 9.25 22.78 -2.75
C LEU A 173 8.07 23.69 -2.40
N LEU A 174 6.91 23.12 -2.03
CA LEU A 174 5.74 23.89 -1.62
C LEU A 174 5.96 24.64 -0.29
N SER A 175 6.59 23.98 0.68
CA SER A 175 6.79 24.55 2.02
C SER A 175 7.91 25.59 2.03
N GLY A 176 8.87 25.49 1.11
CA GLY A 176 10.10 26.30 1.09
C GLY A 176 11.16 25.82 2.09
N TRP A 177 10.94 24.69 2.76
CA TRP A 177 11.85 24.07 3.74
C TRP A 177 11.56 22.56 3.85
N PRO A 178 12.47 21.75 4.45
CA PRO A 178 12.27 20.31 4.67
C PRO A 178 11.14 20.00 5.68
N ASN A 179 9.90 20.21 5.28
CA ASN A 179 8.70 19.97 6.08
C ASN A 179 8.39 18.47 6.17
N GLU A 180 9.09 17.79 7.07
CA GLU A 180 8.99 16.34 7.28
C GLU A 180 7.59 15.87 7.70
N TYR A 181 6.84 16.71 8.43
CA TYR A 181 5.46 16.43 8.85
C TYR A 181 4.51 16.28 7.65
N LEU A 182 4.59 17.21 6.70
CA LEU A 182 3.78 17.14 5.47
C LEU A 182 4.29 16.06 4.53
N ALA A 183 5.61 15.88 4.44
CA ALA A 183 6.23 14.85 3.63
C ALA A 183 5.80 13.44 4.10
N GLY A 184 5.87 13.17 5.40
CA GLY A 184 5.48 11.90 6.02
C GLY A 184 4.00 11.55 5.89
N LEU A 185 3.13 12.55 5.72
CA LEU A 185 1.71 12.31 5.47
C LEU A 185 1.46 11.49 4.19
N LEU A 186 2.20 11.74 3.11
CA LEU A 186 1.96 11.06 1.82
C LEU A 186 2.15 9.54 1.88
N PRO A 187 3.29 8.98 2.33
CA PRO A 187 3.43 7.55 2.51
C PRO A 187 2.53 7.02 3.62
N ALA A 188 2.21 7.79 4.66
CA ALA A 188 1.24 7.37 5.68
C ALA A 188 -0.15 7.14 5.09
N LEU A 189 -0.62 8.03 4.20
CA LEU A 189 -1.88 7.84 3.48
C LEU A 189 -1.84 6.61 2.58
N LEU A 190 -0.75 6.37 1.85
CA LEU A 190 -0.58 5.16 1.03
C LEU A 190 -0.57 3.89 1.89
N SER A 191 0.12 3.90 3.03
CA SER A 191 0.10 2.80 4.02
C SER A 191 -1.31 2.54 4.54
N LEU A 192 -2.07 3.58 4.89
CA LEU A 192 -3.47 3.45 5.28
C LEU A 192 -4.33 2.92 4.13
N GLY A 193 -3.96 3.22 2.88
CA GLY A 193 -4.55 2.64 1.67
C GLY A 193 -4.50 1.11 1.62
N CYS A 194 -3.57 0.46 2.33
CA CYS A 194 -3.54 -0.99 2.47
C CYS A 194 -4.80 -1.55 3.15
N LEU A 195 -5.42 -0.81 4.07
CA LEU A 195 -6.64 -1.25 4.77
C LEU A 195 -7.82 -1.43 3.80
N PRO A 196 -8.24 -0.40 3.02
CA PRO A 196 -9.27 -0.60 2.02
C PRO A 196 -8.81 -1.51 0.88
N ALA A 197 -7.51 -1.57 0.53
CA ALA A 197 -7.04 -2.53 -0.48
C ALA A 197 -7.24 -4.00 -0.04
N ALA A 198 -6.89 -4.33 1.22
CA ALA A 198 -7.15 -5.64 1.81
C ALA A 198 -8.66 -5.94 1.88
N TYR A 199 -9.47 -4.95 2.28
CA TYR A 199 -10.92 -5.06 2.26
C TYR A 199 -11.46 -5.37 0.86
N LEU A 200 -11.02 -4.64 -0.15
CA LEU A 200 -11.49 -4.80 -1.52
C LEU A 200 -11.08 -6.14 -2.12
N LEU A 201 -9.84 -6.60 -1.89
CA LEU A 201 -9.38 -7.92 -2.31
C LEU A 201 -10.13 -9.04 -1.60
N GLY A 202 -10.30 -8.94 -0.27
CA GLY A 202 -11.04 -9.91 0.52
C GLY A 202 -12.53 -9.99 0.12
N ARG A 203 -13.18 -8.84 -0.10
CA ARG A 203 -14.57 -8.77 -0.57
C ARG A 203 -14.73 -9.30 -2.00
N ALA A 204 -13.66 -9.31 -2.79
CA ALA A 204 -13.68 -9.96 -4.10
C ALA A 204 -13.71 -11.50 -3.98
N LEU A 205 -13.47 -12.10 -2.80
CA LEU A 205 -13.70 -13.53 -2.59
C LEU A 205 -15.21 -13.83 -2.41
N PRO A 206 -15.64 -15.10 -2.45
CA PRO A 206 -17.07 -15.44 -2.45
C PRO A 206 -17.89 -14.89 -1.27
N ASP A 207 -17.25 -14.61 -0.13
CA ASP A 207 -17.90 -14.09 1.07
C ASP A 207 -17.45 -12.65 1.37
N ALA A 208 -18.41 -11.72 1.36
CA ALA A 208 -18.15 -10.30 1.61
C ALA A 208 -17.64 -9.99 3.02
N ARG A 209 -17.89 -10.86 4.02
CA ARG A 209 -17.37 -10.72 5.40
C ARG A 209 -15.84 -10.78 5.44
N VAL A 210 -15.24 -11.52 4.49
CA VAL A 210 -13.79 -11.63 4.36
C VAL A 210 -13.15 -10.26 4.19
N GLY A 211 -13.77 -9.36 3.43
CA GLY A 211 -13.25 -8.00 3.24
C GLY A 211 -13.04 -7.25 4.56
N TRP A 212 -14.11 -7.13 5.38
CA TRP A 212 -14.02 -6.41 6.66
C TRP A 212 -12.99 -7.04 7.59
N LEU A 213 -13.00 -8.37 7.68
CA LEU A 213 -12.08 -9.09 8.54
C LEU A 213 -10.62 -8.99 8.06
N SER A 214 -10.38 -8.91 6.75
CA SER A 214 -9.04 -8.71 6.18
C SER A 214 -8.45 -7.36 6.61
N ALA A 215 -9.24 -6.29 6.52
CA ALA A 215 -8.82 -4.96 6.95
C ALA A 215 -8.59 -4.89 8.46
N VAL A 216 -9.48 -5.49 9.27
CA VAL A 216 -9.32 -5.55 10.72
C VAL A 216 -8.08 -6.36 11.10
N LEU A 217 -7.85 -7.54 10.51
CA LEU A 217 -6.64 -8.33 10.78
C LEU A 217 -5.36 -7.56 10.45
N LEU A 218 -5.33 -6.85 9.31
CA LEU A 218 -4.18 -6.03 8.94
C LEU A 218 -3.98 -4.89 9.94
N ALA A 219 -5.05 -4.16 10.28
CA ALA A 219 -4.98 -3.07 11.25
C ALA A 219 -4.53 -3.55 12.63
N LEU A 220 -4.95 -4.74 13.06
CA LEU A 220 -4.56 -5.34 14.35
C LEU A 220 -3.16 -5.97 14.34
N THR A 221 -2.42 -5.89 13.23
CA THR A 221 -1.05 -6.43 13.17
C THR A 221 -0.05 -5.40 13.74
N PRO A 222 0.71 -5.71 14.80
CA PRO A 222 1.62 -4.74 15.44
C PRO A 222 2.62 -4.05 14.49
N THR A 223 3.19 -4.81 13.55
CA THR A 223 4.12 -4.28 12.53
C THR A 223 3.42 -3.28 11.60
N PHE A 224 2.13 -3.46 11.29
CA PHE A 224 1.40 -2.47 10.51
C PHE A 224 1.33 -1.13 11.27
N GLY A 225 0.96 -1.17 12.55
CA GLY A 225 0.96 0.02 13.42
C GLY A 225 2.32 0.70 13.53
N ARG A 226 3.40 -0.07 13.74
CA ARG A 226 4.75 0.48 13.92
C ARG A 226 5.32 1.16 12.67
N TRP A 227 4.97 0.66 11.47
CA TRP A 227 5.62 1.08 10.24
C TRP A 227 4.76 1.95 9.33
N ALA A 228 3.44 1.97 9.46
CA ALA A 228 2.56 2.68 8.53
C ALA A 228 2.80 4.20 8.49
N SER A 229 3.23 4.81 9.59
CA SER A 229 3.50 6.25 9.72
C SER A 229 4.99 6.63 9.71
N SER A 230 5.88 5.67 9.44
CA SER A 230 7.33 5.82 9.60
C SER A 230 8.05 6.58 8.49
N GLY A 231 7.36 6.92 7.40
CA GLY A 231 7.99 7.46 6.17
C GLY A 231 8.70 6.41 5.31
N TYR A 232 8.48 5.11 5.57
CA TYR A 232 9.07 4.03 4.77
C TYR A 232 8.23 3.68 3.54
N VAL A 233 8.87 3.00 2.59
CA VAL A 233 8.28 2.63 1.29
C VAL A 233 7.60 1.25 1.27
N ASP A 234 7.78 0.43 2.30
CA ASP A 234 7.30 -0.96 2.35
C ASP A 234 5.77 -1.09 2.22
N LEU A 235 5.01 -0.34 3.03
CA LEU A 235 3.56 -0.33 2.99
C LEU A 235 2.98 0.48 1.82
N PRO A 236 3.56 1.63 1.42
CA PRO A 236 3.21 2.26 0.15
C PRO A 236 3.32 1.32 -1.06
N MET A 237 4.38 0.50 -1.11
CA MET A 237 4.53 -0.55 -2.13
C MET A 237 3.44 -1.63 -1.98
N ALA A 238 3.20 -2.11 -0.76
CA ALA A 238 2.16 -3.11 -0.47
C ALA A 238 0.77 -2.68 -0.92
N PHE A 239 0.45 -1.40 -0.80
CA PHE A 239 -0.80 -0.82 -1.26
C PHE A 239 -1.00 -1.00 -2.77
N PHE A 240 -0.03 -0.57 -3.56
CA PHE A 240 -0.07 -0.71 -5.02
C PHE A 240 -0.06 -2.18 -5.45
N TYR A 241 0.76 -3.02 -4.79
CA TYR A 241 0.84 -4.45 -5.05
C TYR A 241 -0.50 -5.16 -4.77
N THR A 242 -1.14 -4.86 -3.64
CA THR A 242 -2.44 -5.45 -3.28
C THR A 242 -3.56 -5.03 -4.21
N LEU A 243 -3.59 -3.76 -4.65
CA LEU A 243 -4.55 -3.32 -5.66
C LEU A 243 -4.29 -3.97 -7.02
N SER A 244 -3.02 -4.16 -7.41
CA SER A 244 -2.69 -4.88 -8.63
C SER A 244 -3.22 -6.32 -8.58
N ALA A 245 -3.07 -7.03 -7.45
CA ALA A 245 -3.68 -8.34 -7.23
C ALA A 245 -5.21 -8.31 -7.39
N LEU A 246 -5.88 -7.33 -6.79
CA LEU A 246 -7.32 -7.15 -6.94
C LEU A 246 -7.73 -7.00 -8.42
N PHE A 247 -7.05 -6.15 -9.18
CA PHE A 247 -7.37 -5.96 -10.60
C PHE A 247 -6.99 -7.17 -11.46
N ALA A 248 -5.92 -7.90 -11.13
CA ALA A 248 -5.58 -9.17 -11.76
C ALA A 248 -6.67 -10.24 -11.52
N LEU A 249 -7.26 -10.28 -10.32
CA LEU A 249 -8.40 -11.15 -10.00
C LEU A 249 -9.67 -10.74 -10.76
N ARG A 250 -9.95 -9.44 -10.82
CA ARG A 250 -11.11 -8.90 -11.56
C ARG A 250 -10.98 -9.21 -13.04
N LEU A 251 -9.81 -8.99 -13.63
CA LEU A 251 -9.51 -9.29 -15.02
C LEU A 251 -9.79 -10.77 -15.35
N TRP A 252 -9.35 -11.70 -14.50
CA TRP A 252 -9.61 -13.14 -14.66
C TRP A 252 -11.10 -13.45 -14.77
N ARG A 253 -11.96 -12.68 -14.09
CA ARG A 253 -13.41 -12.91 -14.03
C ARG A 253 -14.19 -12.16 -15.11
N SER A 254 -13.78 -10.94 -15.44
CA SER A 254 -14.56 -10.00 -16.24
C SER A 254 -14.03 -9.83 -17.67
N ARG A 255 -12.78 -10.23 -17.94
CA ARG A 255 -12.04 -9.91 -19.18
C ARG A 255 -12.05 -8.42 -19.54
N ASN A 256 -12.13 -7.54 -18.55
CA ASN A 256 -12.18 -6.11 -18.79
C ASN A 256 -10.78 -5.53 -19.02
N SER A 257 -10.54 -4.90 -20.17
CA SER A 257 -9.23 -4.31 -20.47
C SER A 257 -8.83 -3.17 -19.51
N VAL A 258 -9.78 -2.51 -18.83
CA VAL A 258 -9.46 -1.54 -17.77
C VAL A 258 -8.85 -2.24 -16.56
N ASP A 259 -9.35 -3.42 -16.18
CA ASP A 259 -8.75 -4.21 -15.10
C ASP A 259 -7.32 -4.66 -15.50
N ALA A 260 -7.07 -4.97 -16.78
CA ALA A 260 -5.71 -5.26 -17.28
C ALA A 260 -4.77 -4.05 -17.21
N LEU A 261 -5.22 -2.89 -17.70
CA LEU A 261 -4.48 -1.63 -17.60
C LEU A 261 -4.12 -1.32 -16.15
N LEU A 262 -5.09 -1.43 -15.24
CA LEU A 262 -4.90 -1.12 -13.82
C LEU A 262 -4.02 -2.14 -13.10
N ALA A 263 -4.17 -3.44 -13.39
CA ALA A 263 -3.28 -4.47 -12.83
C ALA A 263 -1.82 -4.18 -13.19
N GLY A 264 -1.53 -3.91 -14.46
CA GLY A 264 -0.20 -3.55 -14.93
C GLY A 264 0.30 -2.22 -14.34
N ALA A 265 -0.51 -1.17 -14.41
CA ALA A 265 -0.10 0.16 -13.98
C ALA A 265 0.19 0.22 -12.47
N LEU A 266 -0.63 -0.43 -11.65
CA LEU A 266 -0.44 -0.48 -10.20
C LEU A 266 0.78 -1.33 -9.82
N LEU A 267 1.06 -2.41 -10.54
CA LEU A 267 2.31 -3.14 -10.33
C LEU A 267 3.53 -2.30 -10.72
N GLY A 268 3.43 -1.54 -11.81
CA GLY A 268 4.42 -0.55 -12.20
C GLY A 268 4.66 0.48 -11.10
N LEU A 269 3.58 1.01 -10.48
CA LEU A 269 3.68 1.92 -9.34
C LEU A 269 4.29 1.27 -8.09
N ALA A 270 4.02 -0.01 -7.84
CA ALA A 270 4.67 -0.76 -6.77
C ALA A 270 6.19 -0.85 -7.01
N ALA A 271 6.61 -1.19 -8.23
CA ALA A 271 8.02 -1.22 -8.64
C ALA A 271 8.67 0.17 -8.65
N TRP A 272 7.89 1.22 -8.92
CA TRP A 272 8.29 2.63 -8.79
C TRP A 272 8.40 3.10 -7.33
N THR A 273 7.92 2.30 -6.38
CA THR A 273 8.01 2.58 -4.94
C THR A 273 9.18 1.87 -4.28
N LYS A 274 9.44 0.60 -4.60
CA LYS A 274 10.57 -0.18 -4.05
C LYS A 274 10.93 -1.33 -4.99
N ASN A 275 12.23 -1.64 -5.10
CA ASN A 275 12.77 -2.66 -5.99
C ASN A 275 12.17 -4.06 -5.76
N ALA A 276 11.79 -4.39 -4.52
CA ALA A 276 11.22 -5.69 -4.19
C ALA A 276 9.97 -6.02 -5.04
N ALA A 277 9.16 -5.03 -5.38
CA ALA A 277 7.98 -5.24 -6.22
C ALA A 277 8.28 -5.71 -7.65
N LEU A 278 9.54 -5.64 -8.12
CA LEU A 278 9.94 -6.22 -9.41
C LEU A 278 9.74 -7.74 -9.45
N LEU A 279 9.82 -8.45 -8.32
CA LEU A 279 9.48 -9.86 -8.27
C LEU A 279 7.99 -10.10 -8.59
N GLY A 280 7.13 -9.09 -8.40
CA GLY A 280 5.74 -9.15 -8.82
C GLY A 280 5.53 -9.18 -10.33
N VAL A 281 6.48 -8.69 -11.14
CA VAL A 281 6.38 -8.67 -12.61
C VAL A 281 6.28 -10.07 -13.20
N PRO A 282 7.21 -11.01 -12.93
CA PRO A 282 7.05 -12.38 -13.39
C PRO A 282 5.83 -13.07 -12.78
N LEU A 283 5.42 -12.75 -11.55
CA LEU A 283 4.23 -13.35 -10.93
C LEU A 283 2.92 -12.91 -11.62
N LEU A 284 2.80 -11.63 -11.96
CA LEU A 284 1.71 -11.15 -12.80
C LEU A 284 1.77 -11.79 -14.19
N GLY A 285 2.97 -11.92 -14.77
CA GLY A 285 3.17 -12.63 -16.04
C GLY A 285 2.64 -14.06 -15.99
N VAL A 286 3.02 -14.86 -14.99
CA VAL A 286 2.53 -16.22 -14.76
C VAL A 286 1.01 -16.25 -14.62
N TRP A 287 0.43 -15.33 -13.83
CA TRP A 287 -1.01 -15.23 -13.66
C TRP A 287 -1.74 -14.93 -14.97
N LEU A 288 -1.25 -13.97 -15.76
CA LEU A 288 -1.85 -13.58 -17.03
C LEU A 288 -1.67 -14.66 -18.11
N LEU A 289 -0.54 -15.37 -18.12
CA LEU A 289 -0.33 -16.51 -19.01
C LEU A 289 -1.29 -17.65 -18.67
N ALA A 290 -1.47 -17.97 -17.38
CA ALA A 290 -2.49 -18.92 -16.95
C ALA A 290 -3.89 -18.48 -17.38
N ALA A 291 -4.21 -17.19 -17.25
CA ALA A 291 -5.49 -16.63 -17.67
C ALA A 291 -5.70 -16.71 -19.19
N LEU A 292 -4.63 -16.54 -19.97
CA LEU A 292 -4.64 -16.65 -21.43
C LEU A 292 -4.86 -18.11 -21.86
N ILE A 293 -4.16 -19.06 -21.23
CA ILE A 293 -4.30 -20.51 -21.47
C ILE A 293 -5.73 -20.95 -21.15
N ASP A 294 -6.29 -20.49 -20.03
CA ASP A 294 -7.67 -20.75 -19.61
C ASP A 294 -8.71 -19.93 -20.41
N ARG A 295 -8.28 -19.19 -21.43
CA ARG A 295 -9.12 -18.34 -22.31
C ARG A 295 -9.96 -17.30 -21.54
N ARG A 296 -9.53 -16.94 -20.33
CA ARG A 296 -10.13 -15.87 -19.51
C ARG A 296 -9.80 -14.49 -20.04
N ILE A 297 -8.63 -14.35 -20.69
CA ILE A 297 -8.19 -13.11 -21.34
C ILE A 297 -7.70 -13.36 -22.76
N GLY A 298 -7.51 -12.31 -23.55
CA GLY A 298 -6.82 -12.38 -24.85
C GLY A 298 -5.43 -11.72 -24.81
N TRP A 299 -4.72 -11.81 -25.93
CA TRP A 299 -3.41 -11.17 -26.12
C TRP A 299 -3.44 -9.66 -25.89
N ARG A 300 -4.55 -9.00 -26.24
CA ARG A 300 -4.74 -7.58 -26.00
C ARG A 300 -4.60 -7.23 -24.51
N GLU A 301 -5.27 -7.97 -23.63
CA GLU A 301 -5.23 -7.70 -22.18
C GLU A 301 -3.83 -8.00 -21.61
N LEU A 302 -3.18 -9.07 -22.06
CA LEU A 302 -1.80 -9.39 -21.69
C LEU A 302 -0.84 -8.25 -22.07
N VAL A 303 -0.87 -7.81 -23.34
CA VAL A 303 -0.02 -6.73 -23.84
C VAL A 303 -0.34 -5.42 -23.13
N LEU A 304 -1.62 -5.12 -22.88
CA LEU A 304 -2.03 -3.90 -22.19
C LEU A 304 -1.50 -3.86 -20.74
N ALA A 305 -1.61 -4.95 -19.99
CA ALA A 305 -1.07 -5.04 -18.65
C ALA A 305 0.47 -4.92 -18.64
N GLY A 306 1.14 -5.66 -19.53
CA GLY A 306 2.60 -5.60 -19.67
C GLY A 306 3.11 -4.21 -20.05
N ALA A 307 2.49 -3.58 -21.05
CA ALA A 307 2.84 -2.24 -21.51
C ALA A 307 2.59 -1.17 -20.45
N ALA A 308 1.49 -1.28 -19.68
CA ALA A 308 1.20 -0.35 -18.59
C ALA A 308 2.22 -0.47 -17.45
N CYS A 309 2.60 -1.69 -17.08
CA CYS A 309 3.64 -1.92 -16.09
C CYS A 309 5.00 -1.38 -16.56
N ALA A 310 5.39 -1.70 -17.79
CA ALA A 310 6.65 -1.25 -18.38
C ALA A 310 6.69 0.28 -18.54
N GLY A 311 5.61 0.90 -19.02
CA GLY A 311 5.55 2.35 -19.23
C GLY A 311 5.72 3.17 -17.95
N ILE A 312 5.40 2.60 -16.79
CA ILE A 312 5.60 3.25 -15.48
C ILE A 312 6.97 2.90 -14.89
N ALA A 313 7.32 1.61 -14.84
CA ALA A 313 8.52 1.19 -14.13
C ALA A 313 9.80 1.32 -14.97
N ALA A 314 9.77 0.89 -16.23
CA ALA A 314 10.97 0.75 -17.06
C ALA A 314 11.77 2.05 -17.25
N PRO A 315 11.17 3.25 -17.39
CA PRO A 315 11.94 4.49 -17.52
C PRO A 315 12.94 4.72 -16.38
N TRP A 316 12.56 4.42 -15.14
CA TRP A 316 13.46 4.53 -13.98
C TRP A 316 14.61 3.54 -14.03
N TYR A 317 14.27 2.27 -14.28
CA TYR A 317 15.24 1.19 -14.31
C TYR A 317 16.20 1.30 -15.49
N LEU A 318 15.74 1.84 -16.63
CA LEU A 318 16.59 2.17 -17.76
C LEU A 318 17.52 3.34 -17.44
N ARG A 319 17.02 4.37 -16.76
CA ARG A 319 17.85 5.48 -16.25
C ARG A 319 18.94 4.96 -15.31
N ASN A 320 18.62 4.04 -14.41
CA ASN A 320 19.59 3.40 -13.53
C ASN A 320 20.66 2.64 -14.32
N LEU A 321 20.25 1.83 -15.30
CA LEU A 321 21.18 1.08 -16.14
C LEU A 321 22.14 2.01 -16.91
N ILE A 322 21.61 3.09 -17.50
CA ILE A 322 22.40 4.04 -18.30
C ILE A 322 23.35 4.86 -17.42
N GLY A 323 22.88 5.37 -16.28
CA GLY A 323 23.65 6.30 -15.45
C GLY A 323 24.54 5.63 -14.39
N ALA A 324 24.06 4.55 -13.78
CA ALA A 324 24.76 3.85 -12.70
C ALA A 324 25.43 2.52 -13.16
N GLY A 325 25.06 2.01 -14.33
CA GLY A 325 25.60 0.74 -14.87
C GLY A 325 24.90 -0.51 -14.36
N PHE A 326 23.84 -0.38 -13.56
CA PHE A 326 23.05 -1.50 -13.05
C PHE A 326 21.57 -1.14 -12.94
N VAL A 327 20.70 -2.15 -13.04
CA VAL A 327 19.24 -1.97 -12.95
C VAL A 327 18.78 -1.77 -11.50
N ILE A 328 19.27 -2.65 -10.62
CA ILE A 328 18.95 -2.70 -9.19
C ILE A 328 20.27 -2.64 -8.41
N PRO A 329 20.42 -1.77 -7.42
CA PRO A 329 21.61 -1.74 -6.58
C PRO A 329 21.68 -3.02 -5.70
N PRO A 330 22.87 -3.55 -5.42
CA PRO A 330 23.08 -4.66 -4.49
C PRO A 330 22.98 -4.19 -3.03
N THR A 331 21.82 -3.67 -2.63
CA THR A 331 21.58 -3.10 -1.28
C THR A 331 20.79 -4.03 -0.36
N ALA A 332 20.46 -5.23 -0.83
CA ALA A 332 20.00 -6.31 0.03
C ALA A 332 21.22 -6.98 0.68
N TRP A 333 21.27 -6.99 2.02
CA TRP A 333 22.36 -7.63 2.78
C TRP A 333 22.13 -9.15 2.84
N THR A 334 22.29 -9.81 1.70
CA THR A 334 22.00 -11.25 1.57
C THR A 334 22.93 -12.14 2.39
N ASP A 335 24.10 -11.60 2.74
CA ASP A 335 25.05 -12.18 3.69
C ASP A 335 24.48 -12.27 5.12
N GLN A 336 23.53 -11.40 5.48
CA GLN A 336 22.85 -11.43 6.79
C GLN A 336 21.64 -12.36 6.80
N ALA A 337 21.31 -13.06 5.70
CA ALA A 337 20.16 -13.94 5.64
C ALA A 337 20.21 -15.00 6.75
N GLN A 338 19.07 -15.24 7.39
CA GLN A 338 18.91 -16.20 8.48
C GLN A 338 17.81 -17.23 8.12
N PRO A 339 18.05 -18.15 7.17
CA PRO A 339 17.07 -19.15 6.73
C PRO A 339 16.87 -20.27 7.76
N THR A 340 16.46 -19.90 8.96
CA THR A 340 16.22 -20.80 10.09
C THR A 340 14.75 -21.23 10.15
N LEU A 341 14.46 -22.31 10.87
CA LEU A 341 13.08 -22.71 11.15
C LEU A 341 12.31 -21.63 11.93
N ALA A 342 13.01 -20.90 12.81
CA ALA A 342 12.41 -19.80 13.56
C ALA A 342 11.89 -18.69 12.62
N ASN A 343 12.68 -18.34 11.60
CA ASN A 343 12.25 -17.36 10.58
C ASN A 343 11.28 -17.95 9.56
N LEU A 344 11.30 -19.26 9.31
CA LEU A 344 10.24 -19.90 8.51
C LEU A 344 8.86 -19.77 9.19
N LEU A 345 8.84 -19.76 10.52
CA LEU A 345 7.65 -19.59 11.36
C LEU A 345 7.57 -18.19 11.99
N VAL A 346 8.16 -17.17 11.34
CA VAL A 346 8.31 -15.79 11.87
C VAL A 346 7.02 -15.17 12.39
N PHE A 347 5.88 -15.49 11.77
CA PHE A 347 4.57 -14.98 12.17
C PHE A 347 4.12 -15.47 13.56
N VAL A 348 4.71 -16.55 14.08
CA VAL A 348 4.46 -17.05 15.45
C VAL A 348 5.67 -16.81 16.36
N THR A 349 6.89 -16.93 15.84
CA THR A 349 8.11 -16.76 16.64
C THR A 349 8.44 -15.31 16.96
N ARG A 350 7.82 -14.35 16.27
CA ARG A 350 7.93 -12.90 16.52
C ARG A 350 6.57 -12.28 16.88
N PRO A 351 5.95 -12.67 18.02
CA PRO A 351 4.64 -12.16 18.41
C PRO A 351 4.62 -10.63 18.61
N GLU A 352 5.75 -10.01 18.94
CA GLU A 352 5.93 -8.55 19.02
C GLU A 352 5.74 -7.83 17.68
N ASN A 353 5.83 -8.55 16.57
CA ASN A 353 5.65 -8.04 15.22
C ASN A 353 4.28 -8.39 14.65
N PHE A 354 3.77 -9.59 14.93
CA PHE A 354 2.59 -10.10 14.23
C PHE A 354 1.38 -10.39 15.13
N GLY A 355 1.57 -10.50 16.44
CA GLY A 355 0.50 -10.76 17.40
C GLY A 355 -0.41 -11.93 17.02
N LEU A 356 -1.69 -11.82 17.39
CA LEU A 356 -2.71 -12.81 17.03
C LEU A 356 -2.91 -12.98 15.50
N PRO A 357 -2.89 -11.90 14.68
CA PRO A 357 -2.94 -12.04 13.22
C PRO A 357 -1.85 -12.97 12.66
N GLY A 358 -0.65 -12.99 13.24
CA GLY A 358 0.44 -13.86 12.82
C GLY A 358 0.13 -15.35 12.98
N ILE A 359 -0.48 -15.75 14.10
CA ILE A 359 -0.93 -17.13 14.32
C ILE A 359 -1.98 -17.52 13.28
N ILE A 360 -2.95 -16.63 13.04
CA ILE A 360 -4.03 -16.85 12.06
C ILE A 360 -3.45 -17.05 10.65
N ILE A 361 -2.50 -16.21 10.25
CA ILE A 361 -1.81 -16.30 8.96
C ILE A 361 -1.06 -17.63 8.83
N THR A 362 -0.33 -18.02 9.87
CA THR A 362 0.47 -19.25 9.89
C THR A 362 -0.38 -20.50 9.67
N LEU A 363 -1.59 -20.53 10.24
CA LEU A 363 -2.54 -21.62 10.03
C LEU A 363 -3.24 -21.53 8.67
N ALA A 364 -3.60 -20.31 8.24
CA ALA A 364 -4.37 -20.08 7.02
C ALA A 364 -3.64 -20.50 5.74
N VAL A 365 -2.32 -20.26 5.65
CA VAL A 365 -1.53 -20.59 4.47
C VAL A 365 -1.55 -22.10 4.12
N PRO A 366 -1.15 -23.03 5.01
CA PRO A 366 -1.18 -24.46 4.71
C PRO A 366 -2.61 -24.98 4.51
N LEU A 367 -3.58 -24.50 5.29
CA LEU A 367 -4.99 -24.86 5.11
C LEU A 367 -5.51 -24.46 3.73
N THR A 368 -5.11 -23.28 3.23
CA THR A 368 -5.43 -22.84 1.86
C THR A 368 -4.82 -23.78 0.82
N GLY A 369 -3.56 -24.18 1.01
CA GLY A 369 -2.90 -25.17 0.14
C GLY A 369 -3.68 -26.50 0.09
N ILE A 370 -4.07 -27.02 1.26
CA ILE A 370 -4.87 -28.26 1.36
C ILE A 370 -6.24 -28.10 0.71
N ALA A 371 -6.93 -26.97 0.93
CA ALA A 371 -8.25 -26.72 0.34
C ALA A 371 -8.18 -26.68 -1.19
N LEU A 372 -7.11 -26.13 -1.77
CA LEU A 372 -6.91 -26.05 -3.21
C LEU A 372 -6.65 -27.40 -3.89
N ILE A 373 -6.27 -28.44 -3.14
CA ILE A 373 -6.22 -29.83 -3.64
C ILE A 373 -7.64 -30.32 -3.96
N ARG A 374 -8.64 -29.89 -3.19
CA ARG A 374 -10.03 -30.31 -3.34
C ARG A 374 -10.80 -29.41 -4.31
N GLU A 375 -10.64 -28.10 -4.18
CA GLU A 375 -11.38 -27.13 -4.99
C GLU A 375 -10.48 -25.95 -5.37
N ARG A 376 -10.25 -25.79 -6.67
CA ARG A 376 -9.43 -24.69 -7.21
C ARG A 376 -10.24 -23.40 -7.26
N THR A 377 -9.95 -22.50 -6.34
CA THR A 377 -10.55 -21.15 -6.35
C THR A 377 -9.52 -20.13 -6.84
N PRO A 378 -9.79 -19.40 -7.96
CA PRO A 378 -8.81 -18.47 -8.54
C PRO A 378 -8.32 -17.41 -7.54
N GLY A 379 -9.19 -16.94 -6.64
CA GLY A 379 -8.81 -15.95 -5.63
C GLY A 379 -7.78 -16.45 -4.61
N MET A 380 -7.90 -17.70 -4.15
CA MET A 380 -6.92 -18.29 -3.23
C MET A 380 -5.61 -18.64 -3.95
N ILE A 381 -5.70 -19.13 -5.20
CA ILE A 381 -4.52 -19.41 -6.03
C ILE A 381 -3.73 -18.13 -6.24
N LEU A 382 -4.39 -17.03 -6.60
CA LEU A 382 -3.77 -15.72 -6.75
C LEU A 382 -3.09 -15.28 -5.46
N ALA A 383 -3.79 -15.37 -4.32
CA ALA A 383 -3.25 -14.93 -3.04
C ALA A 383 -1.98 -15.72 -2.65
N LEU A 384 -1.96 -17.04 -2.85
CA LEU A 384 -0.75 -17.84 -2.62
C LEU A 384 0.36 -17.52 -3.64
N LEU A 385 0.04 -17.39 -4.93
CA LEU A 385 1.01 -17.03 -5.97
C LEU A 385 1.66 -15.68 -5.70
N TRP A 386 0.92 -14.72 -5.12
CA TRP A 386 1.40 -13.38 -4.84
C TRP A 386 2.14 -13.25 -3.50
N ALA A 387 1.98 -14.21 -2.59
CA ALA A 387 2.60 -14.16 -1.26
C ALA A 387 3.75 -15.17 -1.09
N LEU A 388 3.58 -16.43 -1.52
CA LEU A 388 4.56 -17.48 -1.23
C LEU A 388 5.91 -17.31 -1.91
N PRO A 389 6.01 -16.93 -3.20
CA PRO A 389 7.31 -16.70 -3.83
C PRO A 389 8.08 -15.57 -3.14
N PHE A 390 7.38 -14.51 -2.72
CA PHE A 390 7.98 -13.44 -1.93
C PHE A 390 8.43 -13.89 -0.55
N PHE A 391 7.62 -14.69 0.14
CA PHE A 391 7.99 -15.27 1.43
C PHE A 391 9.22 -16.17 1.31
N ALA A 392 9.30 -17.00 0.26
CA ALA A 392 10.45 -17.84 -0.02
C ALA A 392 11.71 -17.00 -0.31
N ALA A 393 11.60 -15.97 -1.15
CA ALA A 393 12.72 -15.06 -1.43
C ALA A 393 13.16 -14.32 -0.15
N TRP A 394 12.21 -13.86 0.66
CA TRP A 394 12.51 -13.25 1.95
C TRP A 394 13.25 -14.21 2.88
N TRP A 395 12.73 -15.44 3.03
CA TRP A 395 13.31 -16.44 3.92
C TRP A 395 14.74 -16.81 3.52
N LEU A 396 14.99 -16.99 2.22
CA LEU A 396 16.28 -17.37 1.66
C LEU A 396 17.31 -16.24 1.67
N PHE A 397 16.90 -15.00 1.39
CA PHE A 397 17.84 -13.93 1.05
C PHE A 397 17.83 -12.75 2.01
N VAL A 398 16.76 -12.47 2.75
CA VAL A 398 16.64 -11.24 3.55
C VAL A 398 15.89 -11.45 4.87
N SER A 399 16.00 -12.63 5.47
CA SER A 399 15.26 -13.04 6.68
C SER A 399 15.79 -12.44 7.99
N TYR A 400 16.73 -11.49 7.92
CA TYR A 400 17.19 -10.72 9.07
C TYR A 400 16.20 -9.62 9.49
N ASP A 401 15.36 -9.13 8.58
CA ASP A 401 14.39 -8.06 8.85
C ASP A 401 12.95 -8.50 8.50
N PRO A 402 12.05 -8.67 9.48
CA PRO A 402 10.65 -9.05 9.25
C PRO A 402 9.83 -7.95 8.58
N ARG A 403 10.30 -6.69 8.55
CA ARG A 403 9.64 -5.57 7.87
C ARG A 403 9.36 -5.87 6.40
N PHE A 404 10.25 -6.59 5.71
CA PHE A 404 10.10 -6.89 4.29
C PHE A 404 8.87 -7.75 3.98
N LEU A 405 8.28 -8.41 4.97
CA LEU A 405 7.01 -9.15 4.85
C LEU A 405 5.79 -8.23 4.70
N LEU A 406 5.91 -6.93 5.03
CA LEU A 406 4.84 -5.94 4.91
C LEU A 406 4.28 -5.84 3.49
N LEU A 407 5.09 -6.11 2.47
CA LEU A 407 4.72 -6.06 1.06
C LEU A 407 3.45 -6.88 0.74
N PHE A 408 3.38 -8.10 1.26
CA PHE A 408 2.31 -9.05 0.95
C PHE A 408 1.50 -9.43 2.19
N LEU A 409 1.77 -8.80 3.34
CA LEU A 409 0.98 -8.94 4.55
C LEU A 409 -0.52 -8.68 4.32
N PRO A 410 -0.97 -7.65 3.55
CA PRO A 410 -2.39 -7.47 3.27
C PRO A 410 -3.05 -8.69 2.61
N ILE A 411 -2.34 -9.38 1.71
CA ILE A 411 -2.81 -10.58 1.01
C ILE A 411 -2.87 -11.77 1.97
N LEU A 412 -1.89 -11.91 2.87
CA LEU A 412 -1.92 -12.93 3.92
C LEU A 412 -3.08 -12.72 4.91
N CYS A 413 -3.38 -11.47 5.28
CA CYS A 413 -4.55 -11.15 6.08
C CYS A 413 -5.87 -11.54 5.39
N VAL A 414 -5.93 -11.45 4.05
CA VAL A 414 -7.08 -11.96 3.28
C VAL A 414 -7.23 -13.48 3.44
N LEU A 415 -6.15 -14.24 3.32
CA LEU A 415 -6.19 -15.70 3.57
C LEU A 415 -6.60 -16.02 5.01
N GLY A 416 -6.05 -15.29 5.98
CA GLY A 416 -6.42 -15.39 7.39
C GLY A 416 -7.91 -15.16 7.62
N ALA A 417 -8.47 -14.11 7.01
CA ALA A 417 -9.88 -13.77 7.11
C ALA A 417 -10.79 -14.86 6.54
N VAL A 418 -10.41 -15.49 5.41
CA VAL A 418 -11.20 -16.60 4.85
C VAL A 418 -11.33 -17.75 5.84
N TRP A 419 -10.23 -18.14 6.48
CA TRP A 419 -10.24 -19.26 7.41
C TRP A 419 -10.95 -18.93 8.73
N LEU A 420 -10.80 -17.71 9.24
CA LEU A 420 -11.57 -17.27 10.40
C LEU A 420 -13.08 -17.31 10.14
N ILE A 421 -13.54 -16.88 8.96
CA ILE A 421 -14.96 -16.95 8.61
C ILE A 421 -15.43 -18.40 8.52
N ARG A 422 -14.66 -19.29 7.88
CA ARG A 422 -14.98 -20.72 7.81
C ARG A 422 -15.05 -21.37 9.20
N TRP A 423 -14.13 -21.03 10.10
CA TRP A 423 -14.17 -21.50 11.48
C TRP A 423 -15.36 -20.94 12.25
N TRP A 424 -15.67 -19.65 12.08
CA TRP A 424 -16.85 -19.03 12.67
C TRP A 424 -18.13 -19.73 12.23
N ASP A 425 -18.32 -19.97 10.93
CA ASP A 425 -19.51 -20.63 10.41
C ASP A 425 -19.65 -22.05 10.94
N TRP A 426 -18.53 -22.79 11.05
CA TRP A 426 -18.53 -24.11 11.66
C TRP A 426 -18.93 -24.09 13.14
N ILE A 427 -18.40 -23.15 13.94
CA ILE A 427 -18.77 -23.00 15.35
C ILE A 427 -20.25 -22.60 15.47
N ALA A 428 -20.69 -21.62 14.67
CA ALA A 428 -22.05 -21.10 14.71
C ALA A 428 -23.10 -22.17 14.40
N ALA A 429 -22.81 -23.08 13.46
CA ALA A 429 -23.69 -24.20 13.12
C ALA A 429 -23.99 -25.16 14.30
N HIS A 430 -23.15 -25.17 15.34
CA HIS A 430 -23.26 -26.08 16.50
C HIS A 430 -23.57 -25.35 17.81
N ARG A 431 -23.99 -24.07 17.77
CA ARG A 431 -24.20 -23.23 18.96
C ARG A 431 -25.53 -22.51 18.94
N SER A 432 -26.12 -22.31 20.12
CA SER A 432 -27.32 -21.50 20.29
C SER A 432 -27.06 -20.03 19.90
N GLU A 433 -28.09 -19.30 19.48
CA GLU A 433 -27.97 -17.87 19.14
C GLU A 433 -27.39 -17.04 20.31
N ARG A 434 -27.75 -17.40 21.55
CA ARG A 434 -27.23 -16.74 22.76
C ARG A 434 -25.73 -16.96 22.93
N ASP A 435 -25.23 -18.16 22.65
CA ASP A 435 -23.80 -18.46 22.73
C ASP A 435 -23.02 -17.80 21.58
N GLN A 436 -23.61 -17.76 20.38
CA GLN A 436 -23.05 -17.02 19.25
C GLN A 436 -22.89 -15.52 19.59
N ALA A 437 -23.92 -14.90 20.17
CA ALA A 437 -23.86 -13.50 20.58
C ALA A 437 -22.75 -13.24 21.64
N ARG A 438 -22.56 -14.16 22.59
CA ARG A 438 -21.50 -14.09 23.60
C ARG A 438 -20.11 -14.19 22.97
N LEU A 439 -19.90 -15.13 22.04
CA LEU A 439 -18.63 -15.29 21.33
C LEU A 439 -18.30 -14.06 20.46
N ILE A 440 -19.29 -13.52 19.74
CA ILE A 440 -19.13 -12.28 18.98
C ILE A 440 -18.72 -11.11 19.90
N THR A 441 -19.38 -10.99 21.05
CA THR A 441 -19.06 -9.94 22.03
C THR A 441 -17.65 -10.10 22.57
N ALA A 442 -17.25 -11.32 22.95
CA ALA A 442 -15.89 -11.62 23.40
C ALA A 442 -14.84 -11.32 22.33
N ALA A 443 -15.10 -11.70 21.07
CA ALA A 443 -14.21 -11.40 19.95
C ALA A 443 -14.09 -9.89 19.69
N ALA A 444 -15.19 -9.14 19.80
CA ALA A 444 -15.18 -7.69 19.68
C ALA A 444 -14.38 -7.02 20.82
N LEU A 445 -14.56 -7.47 22.06
CA LEU A 445 -13.78 -6.97 23.21
C LEU A 445 -12.28 -7.27 23.05
N LEU A 446 -11.92 -8.49 22.63
CA LEU A 446 -10.54 -8.85 22.32
C LEU A 446 -9.97 -7.96 21.22
N ALA A 447 -10.72 -7.73 20.15
CA ALA A 447 -10.30 -6.84 19.06
C ALA A 447 -10.08 -5.39 19.55
N LEU A 448 -10.89 -4.89 20.49
CA LEU A 448 -10.69 -3.57 21.11
C LEU A 448 -9.45 -3.51 22.00
N ILE A 449 -9.14 -4.57 22.74
CA ILE A 449 -7.89 -4.67 23.53
C ILE A 449 -6.68 -4.64 22.59
N LEU A 450 -6.72 -5.45 21.52
CA LEU A 450 -5.67 -5.45 20.49
C LEU A 450 -5.57 -4.10 19.78
N THR A 451 -6.69 -3.39 19.61
CA THR A 451 -6.70 -2.03 19.05
C THR A 451 -5.91 -1.07 19.94
N ALA A 452 -6.13 -1.10 21.26
CA ALA A 452 -5.36 -0.28 22.20
C ALA A 452 -3.85 -0.59 22.13
N GLN A 453 -3.50 -1.87 22.02
CA GLN A 453 -2.11 -2.30 21.84
C GLN A 453 -1.50 -1.77 20.52
N VAL A 454 -2.22 -1.84 19.40
CA VAL A 454 -1.70 -1.32 18.13
C VAL A 454 -1.63 0.21 18.13
N VAL A 455 -2.60 0.91 18.72
CA VAL A 455 -2.54 2.37 18.90
C VAL A 455 -1.29 2.75 19.68
N TRP A 456 -0.98 2.01 20.74
CA TRP A 456 0.28 2.15 21.45
C TRP A 456 1.47 1.96 20.49
N PHE A 457 1.56 0.89 19.72
CA PHE A 457 2.66 0.73 18.77
C PHE A 457 2.70 1.74 17.62
N SER A 458 1.60 2.46 17.36
CA SER A 458 1.47 3.40 16.24
C SER A 458 2.03 4.79 16.53
N VAL A 459 2.24 5.13 17.81
CA VAL A 459 2.73 6.44 18.25
C VAL A 459 4.08 6.29 18.94
N GLU A 460 5.10 6.98 18.46
CA GLU A 460 6.45 6.95 19.02
C GLU A 460 6.64 7.99 20.14
N TYR A 461 7.72 7.83 20.91
CA TYR A 461 8.17 8.80 21.93
C TYR A 461 7.06 9.21 22.91
N LYS A 462 6.30 8.20 23.35
CA LYS A 462 5.06 8.40 24.12
C LYS A 462 5.30 9.03 25.48
N ASP A 463 6.39 8.64 26.15
CA ASP A 463 6.69 9.13 27.49
C ASP A 463 6.91 10.64 27.45
N ASP A 464 7.63 11.12 26.44
CA ASP A 464 7.86 12.54 26.22
C ASP A 464 6.58 13.23 25.73
N LEU A 465 5.83 12.62 24.81
CA LEU A 465 4.54 13.14 24.33
C LEU A 465 3.54 13.36 25.48
N LEU A 466 3.50 12.44 26.44
CA LEU A 466 2.61 12.53 27.60
C LEU A 466 3.07 13.58 28.61
N ARG A 467 4.37 13.87 28.68
CA ARG A 467 4.94 14.94 29.53
C ARG A 467 4.69 16.32 28.92
N ASP A 468 4.88 16.45 27.61
CA ASP A 468 4.67 17.69 26.88
C ASP A 468 4.03 17.42 25.49
N PRO A 469 2.70 17.47 25.37
CA PRO A 469 2.03 17.25 24.09
C PRO A 469 2.14 18.45 23.12
N LEU A 470 2.71 19.58 23.55
CA LEU A 470 2.81 20.81 22.76
C LEU A 470 4.27 21.21 22.48
N MET A 471 5.18 20.22 22.46
CA MET A 471 6.60 20.41 22.13
C MET A 471 6.81 21.29 20.90
N SER A 472 7.84 22.14 20.97
CA SER A 472 8.28 22.89 19.80
C SER A 472 8.91 21.96 18.75
N ASP A 473 9.03 22.43 17.51
CA ASP A 473 9.75 21.69 16.46
C ASP A 473 11.21 21.38 16.86
N ALA A 474 11.86 22.29 17.59
CA ALA A 474 13.22 22.11 18.08
C ALA A 474 13.30 20.96 19.10
N ASP A 475 12.40 20.92 20.07
CA ASP A 475 12.37 19.88 21.10
C ASP A 475 12.12 18.50 20.48
N LYS A 476 11.19 18.42 19.52
CA LYS A 476 10.91 17.18 18.79
C LYS A 476 12.13 16.68 18.02
N ARG A 477 12.87 17.59 17.38
CA ARG A 477 14.07 17.25 16.60
C ARG A 477 15.22 16.79 17.49
N ALA A 478 15.45 17.48 18.62
CA ALA A 478 16.46 17.07 19.59
C ALA A 478 16.19 15.65 20.07
N LEU A 479 14.93 15.38 20.44
CA LEU A 479 14.49 14.09 20.92
C LEU A 479 14.65 12.97 19.88
N VAL A 480 14.23 13.21 18.64
CA VAL A 480 14.34 12.22 17.56
C VAL A 480 15.80 11.94 17.18
N ARG A 481 16.69 12.93 17.35
CA ARG A 481 18.13 12.79 17.09
C ARG A 481 18.91 12.22 18.28
N GLY A 482 18.29 12.11 19.45
CA GLY A 482 18.95 11.67 20.68
C GLY A 482 19.92 12.70 21.27
N GLU A 483 19.62 13.99 21.07
CA GLU A 483 20.39 15.14 21.59
C GLU A 483 20.01 15.53 23.02
#